data_AF-K1RSG9-F1
#
_entry.id   AF-K1RSG9-F1
#
_cell.length_a   1.000
_cell.length_b   1.000
_cell.length_c   1.000
_cell.angle_alpha   90.00
_cell.angle_beta   90.00
_cell.angle_gamma   90.00
#
_symmetry.space_group_name_H-M   'P 1'
#
loop_
_entity.id
_entity.type
_entity.pdbx_description
1 polymer ?
#
loop_
_entity_poly.entity_id
_entity_poly.type
_entity_poly.pdbx_seq_one_letter_code
_entity_poly.pdbx_strand_id
1 'polypeptide(L)'
;MGIKSVVCMPDGAPLMKVESTKRLGAQVELVKGTYDDAHDRAVELQKETGMTFIHPYDDELVIAGQGTIGLEILDQLPDVEAVVVPVGGGG
;
A
#
# COMPACT_ATOMS: atom_id res chain seq x y z
N MET A 1 9.31 -9.22 8.37
CA MET A 1 10.69 -8.68 8.43
C MET A 1 11.07 -8.05 9.79
N GLY A 2 10.12 -7.84 10.73
CA GLY A 2 10.46 -7.24 12.03
C GLY A 2 10.88 -5.76 11.96
N ILE A 3 10.60 -5.10 10.84
CA ILE A 3 10.92 -3.70 10.60
C ILE A 3 9.80 -2.84 11.19
N LYS A 4 10.17 -1.78 11.92
CA LYS A 4 9.22 -0.79 12.40
C LYS A 4 8.55 -0.09 11.23
N SER A 5 7.22 -0.11 11.17
CA SER A 5 6.43 0.57 10.15
C SER A 5 5.45 1.56 10.77
N VAL A 6 5.28 2.70 10.10
CA VAL A 6 4.24 3.69 10.40
C VAL A 6 3.35 3.79 9.16
N VAL A 7 2.03 3.76 9.37
CA VAL A 7 1.04 3.86 8.29
C VAL A 7 0.15 5.06 8.59
N CYS A 8 0.29 6.10 7.76
CA CYS A 8 -0.58 7.27 7.79
C CYS A 8 -1.90 6.94 7.08
N MET A 9 -3.03 7.21 7.74
CA MET A 9 -4.36 6.99 7.18
C MET A 9 -5.25 8.20 7.44
N PRO A 10 -6.18 8.55 6.54
CA PRO A 10 -7.19 9.56 6.86
C PRO A 10 -8.02 9.13 8.09
N ASP A 11 -8.44 10.09 8.91
CA ASP A 11 -9.24 9.85 10.11
C ASP A 11 -10.64 9.30 9.81
N GLY A 12 -11.13 9.52 8.58
CA GLY A 12 -12.33 8.89 8.03
C GLY A 12 -12.13 7.47 7.48
N ALA A 13 -10.94 6.88 7.57
CA ALA A 13 -10.68 5.52 7.08
C ALA A 13 -11.58 4.49 7.78
N PRO A 14 -12.10 3.47 7.07
CA PRO A 14 -12.91 2.43 7.68
C PRO A 14 -12.21 1.79 8.88
N LEU A 15 -12.87 1.73 10.04
CA LEU A 15 -12.30 1.22 11.31
C LEU A 15 -11.66 -0.16 11.15
N MET A 16 -12.26 -1.03 10.35
CA MET A 16 -11.72 -2.36 10.05
C MET A 16 -10.31 -2.31 9.42
N LYS A 17 -10.01 -1.33 8.56
CA LYS A 17 -8.68 -1.16 7.95
C LYS A 17 -7.66 -0.69 8.99
N VAL A 18 -8.05 0.25 9.85
CA VAL A 18 -7.22 0.77 10.95
C VAL A 18 -6.84 -0.35 11.92
N GLU A 19 -7.83 -1.09 12.43
CA GLU A 19 -7.62 -2.15 13.41
C GLU A 19 -6.87 -3.35 12.85
N SER A 20 -7.10 -3.67 11.57
CA SER A 20 -6.33 -4.73 10.90
C SER A 20 -4.86 -4.37 10.74
N THR A 21 -4.56 -3.11 10.43
CA THR A 21 -3.19 -2.62 10.27
C THR A 21 -2.45 -2.62 11.62
N LYS A 22 -3.09 -2.16 12.69
CA LYS A 22 -2.54 -2.26 14.05
C LYS A 22 -2.27 -3.71 14.47
N ARG A 23 -3.19 -4.63 14.17
CA ARG A 23 -3.05 -6.06 14.49
C ARG A 23 -1.85 -6.70 13.78
N LEU A 24 -1.47 -6.21 12.60
CA LEU A 24 -0.28 -6.64 11.87
C LEU A 24 1.04 -6.05 12.44
N GLY A 25 0.94 -5.22 13.49
CA GLY A 25 2.09 -4.67 14.22
C GLY A 25 2.57 -3.29 13.73
N ALA A 26 1.85 -2.67 12.79
CA ALA A 26 2.17 -1.33 12.33
C ALA A 26 1.67 -0.26 13.31
N GLN A 27 2.45 0.81 13.48
CA GLN A 27 1.97 2.02 14.13
C GLN A 27 1.04 2.76 13.15
N VAL A 28 -0.20 3.02 13.55
CA VAL A 28 -1.14 3.80 12.72
C VAL A 28 -1.17 5.25 13.19
N GLU A 29 -0.95 6.18 12.27
CA GLU A 29 -1.10 7.62 12.49
C GLU A 29 -2.32 8.11 11.72
N LEU A 30 -3.36 8.53 12.45
CA LEU A 30 -4.57 9.07 11.83
C LEU A 30 -4.39 10.56 11.53
N VAL A 31 -4.60 10.93 10.27
CA VAL A 31 -4.42 12.27 9.73
C VAL A 31 -5.79 12.83 9.36
N LYS A 32 -6.09 14.06 9.77
CA LYS A 32 -7.37 14.67 9.42
C LYS A 32 -7.45 14.91 7.91
N GLY A 33 -8.58 14.56 7.31
CA GLY A 33 -8.86 14.89 5.92
C GLY A 33 -8.88 13.68 5.00
N THR A 34 -8.13 13.75 3.92
CA THR A 34 -8.21 12.85 2.78
C THR A 34 -6.97 11.97 2.66
N TYR A 35 -6.94 11.13 1.62
CA TYR A 35 -5.76 10.35 1.28
C TYR A 35 -4.55 11.25 1.01
N ASP A 36 -4.73 12.37 0.30
CA ASP A 36 -3.63 13.27 -0.06
C ASP A 36 -2.99 13.88 1.20
N ASP A 37 -3.80 14.26 2.20
CA ASP A 37 -3.30 14.75 3.48
C ASP A 37 -2.48 13.68 4.23
N ALA A 38 -2.95 12.42 4.21
CA ALA A 38 -2.24 11.31 4.82
C ALA A 38 -0.94 10.95 4.08
N HIS A 39 -0.93 11.06 2.75
CA HIS A 39 0.25 10.91 1.91
C HIS A 39 1.29 11.98 2.25
N ASP A 40 0.89 13.25 2.26
CA ASP A 40 1.79 14.37 2.56
C ASP A 40 2.38 14.23 3.95
N ARG A 41 1.58 13.80 4.93
CA ARG A 41 2.09 13.49 6.27
C ARG A 41 3.13 12.36 6.27
N ALA A 42 2.96 11.31 5.46
CA ALA A 42 3.94 10.23 5.36
C ALA A 42 5.26 10.73 4.73
N VAL A 43 5.19 11.61 3.74
CA VAL A 43 6.35 12.26 3.11
C VAL A 43 7.06 13.19 4.08
N GLU A 44 6.32 13.94 4.91
CA GLU A 44 6.88 14.73 6.01
C GLU A 44 7.60 13.85 7.03
N LEU A 45 6.95 12.76 7.48
CA LEU A 45 7.52 11.83 8.44
C LEU A 45 8.82 11.20 7.93
N GLN A 46 8.89 10.86 6.63
CA GLN A 46 10.13 10.44 5.98
C GLN A 46 11.24 11.48 6.18
N LYS A 47 10.96 12.76 5.92
CA LYS A 47 11.95 13.84 6.07
C LYS A 47 12.36 14.05 7.53
N GLU A 48 11.42 13.95 8.47
CA GLU A 48 11.64 14.15 9.91
C GLU A 48 12.45 13.02 10.55
N THR A 49 12.21 11.78 10.13
CA THR A 49 12.72 10.58 10.81
C THR A 49 13.79 9.82 10.03
N GLY A 50 13.96 10.11 8.75
CA GLY A 50 14.82 9.35 7.84
C GLY A 50 14.26 7.97 7.48
N MET A 51 12.99 7.68 7.79
CA MET A 51 12.36 6.42 7.37
C MET A 51 12.21 6.35 5.85
N THR A 52 12.29 5.15 5.29
CA THR A 52 12.01 4.93 3.87
C THR A 52 10.50 5.02 3.62
N PHE A 53 10.10 5.94 2.75
CA PHE A 53 8.73 5.98 2.25
C PHE A 53 8.53 4.86 1.22
N ILE A 54 7.45 4.08 1.38
CA ILE A 54 7.06 3.01 0.45
C ILE A 54 5.77 3.46 -0.22
N HIS A 55 5.86 3.78 -1.51
CA HIS A 55 4.70 4.24 -2.26
C HIS A 55 3.74 3.06 -2.53
N PRO A 56 2.41 3.22 -2.40
CA PRO A 56 1.47 2.09 -2.45
C PRO A 56 1.24 1.47 -3.85
N TYR A 57 1.72 2.12 -4.92
CA TYR A 57 1.58 1.61 -6.30
C TYR A 57 2.67 2.11 -7.27
N ASP A 58 2.95 3.42 -7.29
CA ASP A 58 4.00 4.06 -8.11
C ASP A 58 5.44 3.83 -7.60
N ASP A 59 5.85 2.56 -7.51
CA ASP A 59 7.21 2.14 -7.18
C ASP A 59 7.53 0.86 -7.98
N GLU A 60 8.70 0.81 -8.62
CA GLU A 60 9.07 -0.31 -9.52
C GLU A 60 9.04 -1.68 -8.83
N LEU A 61 9.42 -1.75 -7.55
CA LEU A 61 9.43 -2.99 -6.78
C LEU A 61 8.02 -3.38 -6.35
N VAL A 62 7.17 -2.40 -6.06
CA VAL A 62 5.75 -2.65 -5.80
C VAL A 62 5.07 -3.20 -7.04
N ILE A 63 5.29 -2.59 -8.22
CA ILE A 63 4.74 -3.03 -9.51
C ILE A 63 5.22 -4.44 -9.84
N ALA A 64 6.52 -4.69 -9.74
CA ALA A 64 7.09 -6.01 -9.99
C ALA A 64 6.51 -7.07 -9.03
N GLY A 65 6.28 -6.69 -7.77
CA GLY A 65 5.63 -7.54 -6.77
C GLY A 65 4.18 -7.88 -7.12
N GLN A 66 3.39 -6.93 -7.62
CA GLN A 66 2.00 -7.22 -8.02
C GLN A 66 1.96 -8.07 -9.30
N GLY A 67 2.92 -7.84 -10.20
CA GLY A 67 3.07 -8.59 -11.46
C GLY A 67 3.26 -10.09 -11.28
N THR A 68 3.65 -10.57 -10.10
CA THR A 68 3.74 -12.02 -9.84
C THR A 68 2.39 -12.72 -9.94
N ILE A 69 1.28 -12.02 -9.69
CA ILE A 69 -0.08 -12.55 -9.93
C ILE A 69 -0.26 -12.92 -11.41
N GLY A 70 0.28 -12.13 -12.33
CA GLY A 70 0.25 -12.44 -13.76
C GLY A 70 1.04 -13.71 -14.10
N LEU A 71 2.19 -13.92 -13.44
CA LEU A 71 2.97 -15.15 -13.61
C LEU A 71 2.19 -16.38 -13.14
N GLU A 72 1.52 -16.28 -11.99
CA GLU A 72 0.68 -17.36 -11.45
C GLU A 72 -0.52 -17.66 -12.35
N ILE A 73 -1.17 -16.64 -12.92
CA ILE A 73 -2.28 -16.82 -13.87
C ILE A 73 -1.81 -17.58 -15.12
N LEU A 74 -0.68 -17.18 -15.72
CA LEU A 74 -0.18 -17.82 -16.94
C LEU A 74 0.31 -19.25 -16.70
N ASP A 75 0.76 -19.56 -15.49
CA ASP A 75 1.12 -20.92 -15.08
C ASP A 75 -0.13 -21.81 -14.91
N GLN A 76 -1.18 -21.28 -14.26
CA GLN A 76 -2.39 -22.05 -13.93
C GLN A 76 -3.43 -22.10 -15.07
N LEU A 77 -3.46 -21.09 -15.95
CA LEU A 77 -4.39 -20.96 -17.06
C LEU A 77 -3.65 -20.45 -18.31
N PRO A 78 -2.87 -21.30 -18.98
CA PRO A 78 -1.98 -20.90 -20.07
C PRO A 78 -2.74 -20.38 -21.32
N ASP A 79 -3.98 -20.80 -21.51
CA ASP A 79 -4.82 -20.40 -22.65
C ASP A 79 -5.72 -19.19 -22.34
N VAL A 80 -5.40 -18.40 -21.31
CA VAL A 80 -6.19 -17.21 -20.94
C VAL A 80 -6.19 -16.16 -22.04
N GLU A 81 -7.36 -15.78 -22.53
CA GLU A 81 -7.50 -14.77 -23.60
C GLU A 81 -7.65 -13.34 -23.06
N ALA A 82 -8.21 -13.19 -21.86
CA ALA A 82 -8.45 -11.89 -21.24
C ALA A 82 -8.41 -11.98 -19.71
N VAL A 83 -7.83 -10.95 -19.08
CA VAL A 83 -7.79 -10.77 -17.63
C VAL A 83 -8.36 -9.40 -17.30
N VAL A 84 -9.35 -9.35 -16.42
CA VAL A 84 -9.95 -8.09 -15.93
C VAL A 84 -9.31 -7.74 -14.60
N VAL A 85 -8.69 -6.57 -14.53
CA VAL A 85 -7.97 -6.10 -13.34
C VAL A 85 -8.63 -4.82 -12.81
N PRO A 86 -8.94 -4.72 -11.50
CA PRO A 86 -9.41 -3.47 -10.92
C PRO A 86 -8.28 -2.44 -10.89
N VAL A 87 -8.57 -1.20 -11.31
CA VAL A 87 -7.57 -0.14 -11.39
C VAL A 87 -7.87 0.95 -10.36
N GLY A 88 -7.00 1.00 -9.34
CA GLY A 88 -6.85 2.15 -8.44
C GLY A 88 -5.75 3.07 -8.96
N GLY A 89 -4.59 3.06 -8.31
CA GLY A 89 -3.38 3.77 -8.77
C GLY A 89 -2.63 3.10 -9.93
N GLY A 90 -2.97 1.84 -10.26
CA GLY A 90 -2.42 1.13 -11.42
C GLY A 90 -1.07 0.44 -11.21
N GLY A 91 -0.71 0.13 -9.97
CA GLY A 91 0.48 -0.66 -9.63
C GLY A 91 0.34 -2.16 -9.89
#